data_AF-A0A2K1FQ88-F1
#
_entry.id   AF-A0A2K1FQ88-F1
#
_cell.length_a   1.000
_cell.length_b   1.000
_cell.length_c   1.000
_cell.angle_alpha   90.00
_cell.angle_beta   90.00
_cell.angle_gamma   90.00
#
_symmetry.space_group_name_H-M   'P 1'
#
loop_
_entity.id
_entity.type
_entity.pdbx_description
1 polymer ?
#
loop_
_entity_poly.entity_id
_entity_poly.type
_entity_poly.pdbx_seq_one_letter_code
_entity_poly.pdbx_strand_id
1 'polypeptide(L)'
;RATGRVTIMASTEGGMEIEEVAHNTPEKIVKVAVDPATGIQGYHTRKVAFALGLEGKQVGAAAKFLTAMYRAFTELDCAIVEINPLIVTGAGEILALDAKMAFDDNALFRHKNVAELRDVAEEDPAEVEAAKHDLNYVKLDGNIGCMVNGAGLAMATMDIIKLYGGEPANFL
;
A
#
# COMPACT_ATOMS: atom_id res chain seq x y z
N ARG A 1 -0.40 -8.07 9.50
CA ARG A 1 -0.51 -7.86 10.98
C ARG A 1 0.29 -8.84 11.83
N ALA A 2 0.53 -10.09 11.41
CA ALA A 2 1.21 -11.13 12.23
C ALA A 2 2.56 -10.72 12.86
N THR A 3 3.31 -9.81 12.22
CA THR A 3 4.60 -9.33 12.74
C THR A 3 4.51 -7.97 13.46
N GLY A 4 3.44 -7.19 13.27
CA GLY A 4 3.33 -5.81 13.77
C GLY A 4 4.44 -4.87 13.28
N ARG A 5 5.05 -5.14 12.12
CA ARG A 5 6.25 -4.46 11.63
C ARG A 5 6.11 -3.98 10.19
N VAL A 6 6.72 -2.84 9.89
CA VAL A 6 6.95 -2.39 8.51
C VAL A 6 7.80 -3.45 7.81
N THR A 7 7.35 -3.89 6.63
CA THR A 7 7.98 -4.98 5.89
C THR A 7 8.26 -4.53 4.47
N ILE A 8 9.53 -4.62 4.06
CA ILE A 8 9.95 -4.39 2.68
C ILE A 8 9.72 -5.67 1.91
N MET A 9 9.07 -5.57 0.76
CA MET A 9 8.90 -6.65 -0.22
C MET A 9 9.65 -6.29 -1.50
N ALA A 10 10.31 -7.27 -2.10
CA ALA A 10 11.06 -7.08 -3.33
C ALA A 10 11.07 -8.36 -4.17
N SER A 11 11.10 -8.22 -5.49
CA SER A 11 11.16 -9.33 -6.46
C SER A 11 11.97 -8.91 -7.68
N THR A 12 12.65 -9.87 -8.33
CA THR A 12 13.31 -9.66 -9.63
C THR A 12 12.32 -9.47 -10.77
N GLU A 13 11.05 -9.85 -10.54
CA GLU A 13 9.94 -9.78 -11.47
C GLU A 13 9.30 -8.37 -11.52
N GLY A 14 10.11 -7.34 -11.79
CA GLY A 14 9.63 -5.97 -11.91
C GLY A 14 8.80 -5.75 -13.18
N GLY A 15 7.85 -4.81 -13.12
CA GLY A 15 6.93 -4.49 -14.24
C GLY A 15 5.77 -5.48 -14.40
N MET A 16 5.54 -6.35 -13.41
CA MET A 16 4.40 -7.26 -13.34
C MET A 16 3.60 -7.01 -12.06
N GLU A 17 2.34 -7.47 -12.04
CA GLU A 17 1.47 -7.43 -10.85
C GLU A 17 2.05 -8.33 -9.75
N ILE A 18 2.29 -7.76 -8.57
CA ILE A 18 2.99 -8.47 -7.50
C ILE A 18 2.15 -9.61 -6.92
N GLU A 19 0.83 -9.53 -7.01
CA GLU A 19 -0.14 -10.54 -6.62
C GLU A 19 0.02 -11.82 -7.47
N GLU A 20 0.23 -11.67 -8.78
CA GLU A 20 0.47 -12.81 -9.68
C GLU A 20 1.79 -13.49 -9.35
N VAL A 21 2.84 -12.71 -9.08
CA VAL A 21 4.14 -13.24 -8.65
C VAL A 21 3.99 -13.97 -7.30
N ALA A 22 3.20 -13.43 -6.37
CA ALA A 22 2.97 -14.03 -5.06
C ALA A 22 2.19 -15.35 -5.14
N HIS A 23 1.26 -15.46 -6.09
CA HIS A 23 0.49 -16.68 -6.31
C HIS A 23 1.30 -17.75 -7.05
N ASN A 24 1.99 -17.37 -8.13
CA ASN A 24 2.60 -18.32 -9.06
C ASN A 24 4.05 -18.68 -8.69
N THR A 25 4.81 -17.71 -8.19
CA THR A 25 6.25 -17.85 -7.87
C THR A 25 6.60 -17.16 -6.54
N PRO A 26 5.98 -17.57 -5.42
CA PRO A 26 6.16 -16.92 -4.12
C PRO A 26 7.61 -16.87 -3.64
N GLU A 27 8.46 -17.81 -4.08
CA GLU A 27 9.88 -17.88 -3.75
C GLU A 27 10.71 -16.72 -4.33
N LYS A 28 10.20 -16.04 -5.37
CA LYS A 28 10.84 -14.85 -5.93
C LYS A 28 10.62 -13.59 -5.11
N ILE A 29 9.72 -13.65 -4.12
CA ILE A 29 9.43 -12.51 -3.23
C ILE A 29 10.26 -12.61 -1.97
N VAL A 30 11.17 -11.65 -1.80
CA VAL A 30 11.91 -11.49 -0.56
C VAL A 30 11.19 -10.51 0.36
N LYS A 31 11.03 -10.91 1.62
CA LYS A 31 10.42 -10.10 2.68
C LYS A 31 11.45 -9.77 3.75
N VAL A 32 11.57 -8.50 4.10
CA VAL A 32 12.47 -8.00 5.14
C VAL A 32 11.68 -7.13 6.11
N ALA A 33 11.37 -7.69 7.28
CA ALA A 33 10.69 -6.97 8.35
C ALA A 33 11.70 -6.09 9.11
N VAL A 34 11.30 -4.85 9.39
CA VAL A 34 12.12 -3.87 10.12
C VAL A 34 11.57 -3.71 11.54
N ASP A 35 12.46 -3.82 12.53
CA ASP A 35 12.10 -3.59 13.92
C ASP A 35 11.93 -2.08 14.19
N PRO A 36 10.79 -1.62 14.75
CA PRO A 36 10.52 -0.20 14.94
C PRO A 36 11.52 0.50 15.86
N ALA A 37 12.11 -0.20 16.83
CA ALA A 37 13.05 0.40 17.77
C ALA A 37 14.43 0.63 17.14
N THR A 38 14.84 -0.25 16.23
CA THR A 38 16.14 -0.12 15.53
C THR A 38 16.05 0.65 14.21
N GLY A 39 14.86 0.70 13.61
CA GLY A 39 14.65 1.29 12.29
C GLY A 39 15.36 0.53 11.17
N ILE A 40 15.36 1.09 9.96
CA ILE A 40 16.07 0.49 8.83
C ILE A 40 17.59 0.55 9.05
N GLN A 41 18.27 -0.52 8.67
CA GLN A 41 19.70 -0.72 8.92
C GLN A 41 20.35 -1.22 7.63
N GLY A 42 21.66 -1.01 7.48
CA GLY A 42 22.37 -1.36 6.25
C GLY A 42 22.29 -2.86 5.89
N TYR A 43 22.12 -3.76 6.87
CA TYR A 43 21.95 -5.18 6.55
C TYR A 43 20.58 -5.50 5.95
N HIS A 44 19.52 -4.76 6.32
CA HIS A 44 18.19 -4.90 5.73
C HIS A 44 18.25 -4.59 4.24
N THR A 45 18.87 -3.46 3.89
CA THR A 45 18.94 -3.00 2.51
C THR A 45 19.87 -3.86 1.64
N ARG A 46 21.02 -4.30 2.19
CA ARG A 46 21.89 -5.26 1.49
C ARG A 46 21.19 -6.59 1.21
N LYS A 47 20.39 -7.10 2.16
CA LYS A 47 19.62 -8.33 1.97
C LYS A 47 18.66 -8.21 0.78
N VAL A 48 17.96 -7.07 0.66
CA VAL A 48 17.08 -6.79 -0.49
C VAL A 48 17.89 -6.65 -1.78
N ALA A 49 18.98 -5.88 -1.77
CA ALA A 49 19.79 -5.66 -2.96
C ALA A 49 20.37 -6.96 -3.53
N PHE A 50 20.91 -7.84 -2.69
CA PHE A 50 21.42 -9.14 -3.13
C PHE A 50 20.31 -10.08 -3.61
N ALA A 51 19.12 -10.03 -2.99
CA ALA A 51 17.97 -10.78 -3.46
C ALA A 51 17.50 -10.36 -4.86
N LEU A 52 17.66 -9.07 -5.18
CA LEU A 52 17.37 -8.52 -6.51
C LEU A 52 18.50 -8.77 -7.53
N GLY A 53 19.58 -9.48 -7.14
CA GLY A 53 20.72 -9.74 -8.02
C GLY A 53 21.57 -8.49 -8.31
N LEU A 54 21.51 -7.46 -7.47
CA LEU A 54 22.31 -6.24 -7.66
C LEU A 54 23.76 -6.44 -7.24
N GLU A 55 24.69 -5.83 -7.98
CA GLU A 55 26.13 -6.04 -7.80
C GLU A 55 26.92 -4.72 -7.70
N GLY A 56 28.10 -4.81 -7.08
CA GLY A 56 29.07 -3.71 -7.00
C GLY A 56 28.46 -2.39 -6.51
N LYS A 57 28.52 -1.35 -7.35
CA LYS A 57 28.01 -0.01 -7.02
C LYS A 57 26.48 0.05 -6.89
N GLN A 58 25.75 -0.87 -7.54
CA GLN A 58 24.28 -0.91 -7.50
C GLN A 58 23.78 -1.23 -6.09
N VAL A 59 24.50 -2.06 -5.33
CA VAL A 59 24.15 -2.39 -3.94
C VAL A 59 24.15 -1.13 -3.07
N GLY A 60 25.14 -0.26 -3.24
CA GLY A 60 25.22 1.02 -2.53
C GLY A 60 24.10 1.99 -2.93
N ALA A 61 23.75 2.05 -4.22
CA ALA A 61 22.66 2.88 -4.72
C ALA A 61 21.29 2.38 -4.22
N ALA A 62 21.02 1.08 -4.30
CA ALA A 62 19.82 0.46 -3.77
C ALA A 62 19.71 0.65 -2.26
N ALA A 63 20.83 0.55 -1.53
CA ALA A 63 20.83 0.79 -0.09
C ALA A 63 20.39 2.21 0.28
N LYS A 64 20.88 3.22 -0.45
CA LYS A 64 20.44 4.61 -0.28
C LYS A 64 18.96 4.78 -0.63
N PHE A 65 18.53 4.23 -1.77
CA PHE A 65 17.14 4.30 -2.24
C PHE A 65 16.17 3.68 -1.22
N LEU A 66 16.41 2.43 -0.80
CA LEU A 66 15.57 1.72 0.17
C LEU A 66 15.52 2.42 1.53
N THR A 67 16.63 3.03 1.96
CA THR A 67 16.68 3.82 3.20
C THR A 67 15.81 5.07 3.07
N ALA A 68 15.89 5.79 1.95
CA ALA A 68 15.05 6.95 1.69
C ALA A 68 13.57 6.57 1.58
N MET A 69 13.25 5.46 0.92
CA MET A 69 11.90 4.92 0.79
C MET A 69 11.30 4.54 2.14
N TYR A 70 12.06 3.87 3.01
CA TYR A 70 11.63 3.58 4.38
C TYR A 70 11.39 4.85 5.19
N ARG A 71 12.28 5.84 5.07
CA ARG A 71 12.09 7.15 5.72
C ARG A 71 10.82 7.83 5.23
N ALA A 72 10.58 7.89 3.93
CA ALA A 72 9.35 8.44 3.36
C ALA A 72 8.12 7.71 3.91
N PHE A 73 8.14 6.37 3.94
CA PHE A 73 7.06 5.56 4.52
C PHE A 73 6.75 5.96 5.97
N THR A 74 7.79 6.07 6.81
CA THR A 74 7.60 6.36 8.24
C THR A 74 7.32 7.83 8.55
N GLU A 75 7.97 8.75 7.83
CA GLU A 75 7.89 10.19 8.09
C GLU A 75 6.59 10.79 7.53
N LEU A 76 5.99 10.19 6.50
CA LEU A 76 4.71 10.62 5.90
C LEU A 76 3.52 9.77 6.34
N ASP A 77 3.70 8.85 7.29
CA ASP A 77 2.67 7.89 7.71
C ASP A 77 2.00 7.17 6.53
N CYS A 78 2.82 6.61 5.63
CA CYS A 78 2.30 5.84 4.51
C CYS A 78 1.69 4.51 4.99
N ALA A 79 0.57 4.12 4.39
CA ALA A 79 0.04 2.76 4.46
C ALA A 79 0.81 1.83 3.51
N ILE A 80 1.19 2.32 2.32
CA ILE A 80 2.02 1.60 1.34
C ILE A 80 2.89 2.58 0.54
N VAL A 81 4.08 2.12 0.17
CA VAL A 81 4.92 2.75 -0.86
C VAL A 81 5.37 1.63 -1.79
N GLU A 82 4.92 1.68 -3.03
CA GLU A 82 5.22 0.71 -4.07
C GLU A 82 5.96 1.40 -5.21
N ILE A 83 7.08 0.82 -5.62
CA ILE A 83 7.86 1.27 -6.77
C ILE A 83 7.86 0.13 -7.79
N ASN A 84 7.14 0.31 -8.88
CA ASN A 84 7.02 -0.72 -9.91
C ASN A 84 6.86 -0.09 -11.29
N PRO A 85 7.89 -0.10 -12.17
CA PRO A 85 9.18 -0.77 -11.99
C PRO A 85 10.26 0.08 -11.29
N LEU A 86 11.09 -0.58 -10.49
CA LEU A 86 12.40 -0.08 -10.04
C LEU A 86 13.47 -0.55 -11.02
N ILE A 87 14.08 0.36 -11.76
CA ILE A 87 15.02 0.01 -12.84
C ILE A 87 16.48 0.18 -12.45
N VAL A 88 17.35 -0.55 -13.15
CA VAL A 88 18.79 -0.32 -13.21
C VAL A 88 19.12 0.32 -14.55
N THR A 89 19.70 1.52 -14.55
CA THR A 89 20.09 2.20 -15.79
C THR A 89 21.34 1.56 -16.40
N GLY A 90 21.66 1.86 -17.66
CA GLY A 90 22.92 1.43 -18.28
C GLY A 90 24.18 1.96 -17.57
N ALA A 91 24.04 3.05 -16.81
CA ALA A 91 25.09 3.58 -15.94
C ALA A 91 25.19 2.83 -14.59
N GLY A 92 24.30 1.89 -14.30
CA GLY A 92 24.23 1.14 -13.05
C GLY A 92 23.62 1.93 -11.88
N GLU A 93 22.78 2.92 -12.18
CA GLU A 93 22.01 3.69 -11.18
C GLU A 93 20.66 3.02 -10.94
N ILE A 94 20.08 3.25 -9.76
CA ILE A 94 18.76 2.74 -9.39
C ILE A 94 17.75 3.88 -9.48
N LEU A 95 16.68 3.69 -10.23
CA LEU A 95 15.66 4.71 -10.48
C LEU A 95 14.24 4.13 -10.35
N ALA A 96 13.36 4.86 -9.69
CA ALA A 96 11.91 4.60 -9.73
C ALA A 96 11.36 5.16 -11.05
N LEU A 97 10.79 4.31 -11.91
CA LEU A 97 10.06 4.80 -13.08
C LEU A 97 8.62 5.17 -12.75
N ASP A 98 8.01 4.44 -11.83
CA ASP A 98 6.67 4.73 -11.33
C ASP A 98 6.56 4.43 -9.84
N ALA A 99 5.64 5.11 -9.17
CA ALA A 99 5.42 5.00 -7.75
C ALA A 99 3.94 5.13 -7.41
N LYS A 100 3.45 4.20 -6.59
CA LYS A 100 2.14 4.28 -5.96
C LYS A 100 2.32 4.41 -4.45
N MET A 101 1.69 5.41 -3.86
CA MET A 101 1.71 5.64 -2.43
C MET A 101 0.28 5.74 -1.92
N ALA A 102 0.01 5.10 -0.79
CA ALA A 102 -1.20 5.33 -0.01
C ALA A 102 -0.81 5.73 1.40
N PHE A 103 -1.62 6.58 2.02
CA PHE A 103 -1.36 7.18 3.33
C PHE A 103 -2.36 6.68 4.37
N ASP A 104 -2.02 6.74 5.65
CA ASP A 104 -2.98 6.50 6.72
C ASP A 104 -3.85 7.75 6.91
N ASP A 105 -5.13 7.64 6.56
CA ASP A 105 -6.11 8.74 6.69
C ASP A 105 -6.18 9.28 8.13
N ASN A 106 -5.94 8.43 9.13
CA ASN A 106 -5.92 8.83 10.53
C ASN A 106 -4.72 9.71 10.90
N ALA A 107 -3.69 9.76 10.05
CA ALA A 107 -2.49 10.56 10.25
C ALA A 107 -2.50 11.86 9.42
N LEU A 108 -3.43 12.04 8.48
CA LEU A 108 -3.43 13.20 7.58
C LEU A 108 -3.54 14.54 8.32
N PHE A 109 -4.13 14.57 9.52
CA PHE A 109 -4.22 15.79 10.34
C PHE A 109 -2.85 16.42 10.66
N ARG A 110 -1.76 15.62 10.67
CA ARG A 110 -0.38 16.10 10.90
C ARG A 110 0.45 16.26 9.61
N HIS A 111 -0.12 15.93 8.45
CA HIS A 111 0.55 15.96 7.13
C HIS A 111 -0.20 16.85 6.14
N LYS A 112 -0.24 18.16 6.42
CA LYS A 112 -0.98 19.14 5.60
C LYS A 112 -0.59 19.10 4.12
N ASN A 113 0.71 18.98 3.85
CA ASN A 113 1.26 18.89 2.50
C ASN A 113 0.80 17.64 1.74
N VAL A 114 0.48 16.54 2.43
CA VAL A 114 -0.08 15.33 1.81
C VAL A 114 -1.59 15.49 1.63
N ALA A 115 -2.29 16.01 2.65
CA ALA A 115 -3.72 16.23 2.60
C ALA A 115 -4.13 17.20 1.46
N GLU A 116 -3.30 18.21 1.18
CA GLU A 116 -3.49 19.16 0.08
C GLU A 116 -3.34 18.54 -1.32
N LEU A 117 -2.74 17.34 -1.44
CA LEU A 117 -2.62 16.61 -2.71
C LEU A 117 -3.87 15.78 -3.04
N ARG A 118 -4.86 15.73 -2.15
CA ARG A 118 -6.10 14.97 -2.37
C ARG A 118 -6.87 15.54 -3.57
N ASP A 119 -7.05 14.72 -4.60
CA ASP A 119 -7.88 15.05 -5.76
C ASP A 119 -9.25 14.40 -5.64
N VAL A 120 -10.23 15.18 -5.20
CA VAL A 120 -11.61 14.73 -5.02
C VAL A 120 -12.33 14.42 -6.35
N ALA A 121 -11.78 14.83 -7.50
CA ALA A 121 -12.38 14.55 -8.79
C ALA A 121 -12.21 13.08 -9.23
N GLU A 122 -11.22 12.39 -8.66
CA GLU A 122 -10.94 10.97 -8.90
C GLU A 122 -11.67 10.04 -7.92
N GLU A 123 -12.47 10.60 -6.99
CA GLU A 123 -13.23 9.84 -5.98
C GLU A 123 -14.73 9.75 -6.35
N ASP A 124 -15.45 8.73 -5.84
CA ASP A 124 -16.90 8.63 -6.07
C ASP A 124 -17.62 9.79 -5.34
N PRO A 125 -18.46 10.60 -6.03
CA PRO A 125 -19.12 11.75 -5.43
C PRO A 125 -19.98 11.42 -4.20
N ALA A 126 -20.55 10.20 -4.11
CA ALA A 126 -21.34 9.78 -2.97
C ALA A 126 -20.47 9.49 -1.74
N GLU A 127 -19.28 8.92 -1.94
CA GLU A 127 -18.30 8.70 -0.87
C GLU A 127 -17.75 10.04 -0.36
N VAL A 128 -17.43 10.96 -1.26
CA VAL A 128 -17.00 12.33 -0.91
C VAL A 128 -18.07 13.07 -0.12
N GLU A 129 -19.34 12.97 -0.51
CA GLU A 129 -20.42 13.61 0.23
C GLU A 129 -20.61 12.96 1.62
N ALA A 130 -20.62 11.63 1.70
CA ALA A 130 -20.71 10.92 2.97
C ALA A 130 -19.59 11.31 3.95
N ALA A 131 -18.35 11.44 3.46
CA ALA A 131 -17.20 11.82 4.25
C ALA A 131 -17.35 13.21 4.90
N LYS A 132 -18.09 14.16 4.29
CA LYS A 132 -18.36 15.48 4.90
C LYS A 132 -19.23 15.43 6.14
N HIS A 133 -19.96 14.33 6.32
CA HIS A 133 -20.86 14.08 7.46
C HIS A 133 -20.30 13.00 8.39
N ASP A 134 -19.00 12.70 8.30
CA ASP A 134 -18.32 11.64 9.06
C ASP A 134 -18.96 10.25 8.87
N LEU A 135 -19.51 9.98 7.67
CA LEU A 135 -20.09 8.71 7.29
C LEU A 135 -19.11 7.90 6.43
N ASN A 136 -19.00 6.60 6.73
CA ASN A 136 -18.25 5.66 5.89
C ASN A 136 -19.19 5.04 4.87
N TYR A 137 -19.21 5.56 3.66
CA TYR A 137 -20.01 5.01 2.56
C TYR A 137 -19.09 4.33 1.55
N VAL A 138 -19.48 3.15 1.06
CA VAL A 138 -18.86 2.51 -0.11
C VAL A 138 -19.96 2.06 -1.05
N LYS A 139 -19.85 2.43 -2.32
CA LYS A 139 -20.85 2.06 -3.32
C LYS A 139 -20.65 0.63 -3.81
N LEU A 140 -21.74 -0.10 -4.00
CA LEU A 140 -21.77 -1.44 -4.60
C LEU A 140 -22.77 -1.47 -5.76
N ASP A 141 -22.73 -2.52 -6.58
CA ASP A 141 -23.56 -2.65 -7.79
C ASP A 141 -24.99 -3.20 -7.54
N GLY A 142 -25.36 -3.44 -6.29
CA GLY A 142 -26.65 -4.01 -5.93
C GLY A 142 -27.81 -3.00 -5.95
N ASN A 143 -28.97 -3.46 -5.46
CA ASN A 143 -30.23 -2.71 -5.46
C ASN A 143 -30.89 -2.60 -4.08
N ILE A 144 -30.30 -3.18 -3.04
CA ILE A 144 -30.78 -3.09 -1.66
C ILE A 144 -29.84 -2.21 -0.84
N GLY A 145 -30.28 -1.02 -0.45
CA GLY A 145 -29.50 -0.15 0.43
C GLY A 145 -29.56 -0.60 1.89
N CYS A 146 -28.45 -0.47 2.61
CA CYS A 146 -28.40 -0.68 4.06
C CYS A 146 -27.75 0.49 4.79
N MET A 147 -28.18 0.74 6.02
CA MET A 147 -27.63 1.77 6.91
C MET A 147 -27.53 1.17 8.30
N VAL A 148 -26.32 1.04 8.82
CA VAL A 148 -26.04 0.22 9.99
C VAL A 148 -25.04 0.91 10.90
N ASN A 149 -25.23 0.80 12.22
CA ASN A 149 -24.28 1.33 13.18
C ASN A 149 -23.12 0.35 13.41
N GLY A 150 -21.99 0.62 12.76
CA GLY A 150 -20.70 -0.06 12.99
C GLY A 150 -20.29 -1.00 11.86
N ALA A 151 -19.03 -0.89 11.44
CA ALA A 151 -18.50 -1.56 10.26
C ALA A 151 -18.68 -3.09 10.26
N GLY A 152 -18.48 -3.75 11.42
CA GLY A 152 -18.65 -5.19 11.52
C GLY A 152 -20.09 -5.66 11.26
N LEU A 153 -21.07 -4.90 11.76
CA LEU A 153 -22.48 -5.21 11.55
C LEU A 153 -22.93 -4.85 10.14
N ALA A 154 -22.41 -3.76 9.57
CA ALA A 154 -22.67 -3.38 8.18
C ALA A 154 -22.19 -4.48 7.21
N MET A 155 -20.98 -5.01 7.39
CA MET A 155 -20.48 -6.17 6.62
C MET A 155 -21.37 -7.40 6.78
N ALA A 156 -21.70 -7.79 8.02
CA ALA A 156 -22.57 -8.94 8.27
C ALA A 156 -23.98 -8.77 7.67
N THR A 157 -24.46 -7.52 7.60
CA THR A 157 -25.75 -7.16 7.00
C THR A 157 -25.72 -7.32 5.48
N MET A 158 -24.66 -6.88 4.82
CA MET A 158 -24.47 -7.12 3.38
C MET A 158 -24.35 -8.61 3.08
N ASP A 159 -23.58 -9.35 3.89
CA ASP A 159 -23.39 -10.79 3.74
C ASP A 159 -24.71 -11.55 3.87
N ILE A 160 -25.56 -11.22 4.86
CA ILE A 160 -26.86 -11.88 5.01
C ILE A 160 -27.83 -11.52 3.89
N ILE A 161 -27.82 -10.26 3.39
CA ILE A 161 -28.60 -9.89 2.20
C ILE A 161 -28.22 -10.78 1.01
N LYS A 162 -26.91 -10.94 0.77
CA LYS A 162 -26.39 -11.78 -0.31
C LYS A 162 -26.68 -13.26 -0.12
N LEU A 163 -26.57 -13.77 1.10
CA LEU A 163 -26.90 -15.15 1.46
C LEU A 163 -28.36 -15.50 1.15
N TYR A 164 -29.27 -14.53 1.29
CA TYR A 164 -30.70 -14.68 0.99
C TYR A 164 -31.08 -14.26 -0.43
N GLY A 165 -30.09 -14.09 -1.33
CA GLY A 165 -30.31 -13.85 -2.76
C GLY A 165 -30.58 -12.40 -3.15
N GLY A 166 -30.41 -11.45 -2.24
CA GLY A 166 -30.42 -10.02 -2.55
C GLY A 166 -29.05 -9.51 -2.98
N GLU A 167 -29.00 -8.32 -3.58
CA GLU A 167 -27.73 -7.68 -3.94
C GLU A 167 -27.59 -6.35 -3.18
N PRO A 168 -26.65 -6.22 -2.23
CA PRO A 168 -26.45 -5.00 -1.46
C PRO A 168 -25.91 -3.87 -2.35
N ALA A 169 -26.49 -2.68 -2.24
CA ALA A 169 -26.16 -1.50 -3.04
C ALA A 169 -25.08 -0.62 -2.41
N ASN A 170 -24.82 -0.78 -1.11
CA ASN A 170 -23.83 0.02 -0.41
C ASN A 170 -23.38 -0.63 0.90
N PHE A 171 -22.23 -0.20 1.39
CA PHE A 171 -21.82 -0.27 2.80
C PHE A 171 -22.05 1.10 3.43
N LEU A 172 -22.72 1.16 4.59
CA LEU A 172 -22.91 2.38 5.39
C LEU A 172 -23.19 2.04 6.85
#